data_AF-A0A970WTW7-F1
#
_entry.id   AF-A0A970WTW7-F1
#
_cell.length_a   1.000
_cell.length_b   1.000
_cell.length_c   1.000
_cell.angle_alpha   90.00
_cell.angle_beta   90.00
_cell.angle_gamma   90.00
#
_symmetry.space_group_name_H-M   'P 1'
#
loop_
_entity.id
_entity.type
_entity.pdbx_description
1 polymer ?
#
loop_
_entity_poly.entity_id
_entity_poly.type
_entity_poly.pdbx_seq_one_letter_code
_entity_poly.pdbx_strand_id
1 'polypeptide(L)'
;NRDLRKQYALLLGKQPDVITPGQMTYQLRRLRLRGFIVRIPKSHRYEVTDAGIRTAVSYATSLSAILRPLTATNSTKPQSDNETLPKILRKLQRLLAEIPELQHAA
;
A
#
# COMPACT_ATOMS: atom_id res chain seq x y z
N ASN A 1 13.14 -3.28 10.90
CA ASN A 1 13.07 -1.80 10.84
C ASN A 1 14.12 -1.24 9.87
N ARG A 2 15.42 -1.53 10.05
CA ARG A 2 16.49 -1.03 9.17
C ARG A 2 16.24 -1.28 7.67
N ASP A 3 15.90 -2.51 7.28
CA ASP A 3 15.77 -2.85 5.86
C ASP A 3 14.49 -2.27 5.25
N LEU A 4 13.38 -2.34 6.00
CA LEU A 4 12.11 -1.69 5.63
C LEU A 4 12.29 -0.18 5.42
N ARG A 5 13.08 0.48 6.26
CA ARG A 5 13.36 1.92 6.15
C ARG A 5 14.05 2.29 4.85
N LYS A 6 14.99 1.47 4.37
CA LYS A 6 15.63 1.67 3.07
C LYS A 6 14.63 1.57 1.92
N GLN A 7 13.80 0.53 1.92
CA GLN A 7 12.77 0.34 0.89
C GLN A 7 11.72 1.44 0.92
N TYR A 8 11.28 1.85 2.11
CA TYR A 8 10.30 2.92 2.28
C TYR A 8 10.82 4.27 1.79
N ALA A 9 12.09 4.60 2.08
CA ALA A 9 12.71 5.82 1.58
C ALA A 9 12.79 5.81 0.04
N LEU A 10 13.19 4.68 -0.56
CA LEU A 10 13.22 4.50 -2.00
C LEU A 10 11.85 4.74 -2.65
N LEU A 11 10.78 4.16 -2.10
CA LEU A 11 9.41 4.36 -2.59
C LEU A 11 8.94 5.81 -2.50
N LEU A 12 9.47 6.58 -1.55
CA LEU A 12 9.18 8.01 -1.41
C LEU A 12 10.08 8.91 -2.25
N GLY A 13 11.04 8.35 -3.01
CA GLY A 13 12.07 9.14 -3.70
C GLY A 13 12.98 9.91 -2.76
N LYS A 14 13.12 9.46 -1.51
CA LYS A 14 13.93 10.09 -0.46
C LYS A 14 15.18 9.26 -0.17
N GLN A 15 16.23 9.94 0.28
CA GLN A 15 17.41 9.23 0.78
C GLN A 15 17.08 8.47 2.09
N PRO A 16 17.65 7.27 2.31
CA PRO A 16 17.37 6.46 3.50
C PRO A 16 17.57 7.20 4.82
N ASP A 17 18.56 8.09 4.89
CA ASP A 17 18.95 8.81 6.11
C ASP A 17 17.95 9.89 6.53
N VAL A 18 17.05 10.30 5.63
CA VAL A 18 15.98 11.25 5.92
C VAL A 18 14.89 10.62 6.79
N ILE A 19 14.65 9.32 6.66
CA ILE A 19 13.67 8.61 7.47
C ILE A 19 14.34 8.16 8.76
N THR A 20 13.83 8.63 9.90
CA THR A 20 14.39 8.27 11.21
C THR A 20 13.85 6.91 11.69
N PRO A 21 14.61 6.17 12.52
CA PRO A 21 14.11 4.93 13.14
C PRO A 21 12.83 5.13 13.96
N GLY A 22 12.69 6.29 14.62
CA GLY A 22 11.50 6.67 15.38
C GLY A 22 10.27 6.83 14.50
N GLN A 23 10.41 7.49 13.34
CA GLN A 23 9.35 7.61 12.34
C GLN A 23 8.89 6.24 11.85
N MET A 24 9.81 5.33 11.51
CA MET A 24 9.47 3.99 11.04
C MET A 24 8.75 3.17 12.13
N THR A 25 9.22 3.27 13.38
CA THR A 25 8.59 2.60 14.53
C THR A 25 7.18 3.12 14.75
N TYR A 26 6.98 4.43 14.61
CA TYR A 26 5.66 5.04 14.70
C TYR A 26 4.72 4.57 13.58
N GLN A 27 5.18 4.51 12.33
CA GLN A 27 4.39 3.99 11.19
C GLN A 27 3.96 2.54 11.42
N LEU A 28 4.87 1.67 11.89
CA LEU A 28 4.51 0.29 12.22
C LEU A 28 3.55 0.20 13.41
N ARG A 29 3.74 1.03 14.44
CA ARG A 29 2.85 1.06 15.61
C ARG A 29 1.43 1.45 15.21
N ARG A 30 1.25 2.51 14.41
CA ARG A 30 -0.10 2.95 13.99
C ARG A 30 -0.80 1.94 13.08
N LEU A 31 -0.06 1.25 12.21
CA LEU A 31 -0.61 0.16 11.40
C LEU A 31 -1.07 -1.01 12.27
N ARG A 32 -0.26 -1.37 13.29
CA ARG A 32 -0.61 -2.43 14.23
C ARG A 32 -1.84 -2.09 15.08
N LEU A 33 -1.91 -0.86 15.60
CA LEU A 33 -3.04 -0.41 16.41
C LEU A 33 -4.36 -0.39 15.63
N ARG A 34 -4.30 -0.24 14.31
CA ARG A 34 -5.48 -0.32 13.42
C ARG A 34 -5.75 -1.73 12.91
N GLY A 35 -4.99 -2.74 13.34
CA GLY A 35 -5.18 -4.12 12.92
C GLY A 35 -4.77 -4.43 11.48
N PHE A 36 -4.07 -3.53 10.78
CA PHE A 36 -3.62 -3.77 9.40
C PHE A 36 -2.39 -4.67 9.31
N ILE A 37 -1.62 -4.73 10.39
CA ILE A 37 -0.49 -5.65 10.52
C ILE A 37 -0.49 -6.27 11.91
N VAL A 38 0.01 -7.48 12.02
CA VAL A 38 0.25 -8.17 13.28
C VAL A 38 1.74 -8.46 13.45
N ARG A 39 2.22 -8.46 14.69
CA ARG A 39 3.62 -8.78 14.99
C ARG A 39 3.75 -10.29 15.13
N ILE A 40 4.72 -10.89 14.45
CA ILE A 40 5.03 -12.31 14.62
C ILE A 40 5.68 -12.52 16.00
N PRO A 41 5.17 -13.47 16.83
CA PRO A 41 5.74 -13.76 18.14
C PRO A 41 7.25 -14.03 18.08
N LYS A 42 7.98 -13.60 19.10
CA LYS A 42 9.45 -13.79 19.21
C LYS A 42 10.26 -13.21 18.03
N SER A 43 9.68 -12.28 17.26
CA SER A 43 10.34 -11.66 16.11
C SER A 43 10.17 -10.13 16.06
N HIS A 44 10.97 -9.46 15.24
CA HIS A 44 10.78 -8.06 14.85
C HIS A 44 10.03 -7.92 13.51
N ARG A 45 9.51 -9.02 12.99
CA ARG A 45 8.76 -9.09 11.74
C ARG A 45 7.28 -8.85 11.97
N TYR A 46 6.66 -8.31 10.95
CA TYR A 46 5.23 -8.05 10.88
C TYR A 46 4.66 -8.77 9.67
N GLU A 47 3.43 -9.19 9.81
CA GLU A 47 2.63 -9.78 8.74
C GLU A 47 1.42 -8.88 8.49
N VAL A 48 1.05 -8.73 7.23
CA VAL A 48 -0.10 -7.92 6.83
C VAL A 48 -1.35 -8.76 7.04
N THR A 49 -2.34 -8.21 7.74
CA THR A 49 -3.63 -8.89 7.92
C THR A 49 -4.46 -8.78 6.64
N ASP A 50 -5.48 -9.62 6.52
CA ASP A 50 -6.42 -9.52 5.41
C ASP A 50 -7.09 -8.14 5.30
N ALA A 51 -7.47 -7.57 6.44
CA ALA A 51 -8.01 -6.21 6.51
C ALA A 51 -6.97 -5.18 6.02
N GLY A 52 -5.69 -5.37 6.35
CA GLY A 52 -4.59 -4.56 5.86
C GLY A 52 -4.41 -4.65 4.34
N ILE A 53 -4.47 -5.85 3.76
CA ILE A 53 -4.35 -6.06 2.31
C ILE A 53 -5.53 -5.40 1.58
N ARG A 54 -6.77 -5.62 2.03
CA ARG A 54 -7.98 -4.99 1.45
C ARG A 54 -7.86 -3.48 1.48
N THR A 55 -7.49 -2.93 2.63
CA THR A 55 -7.33 -1.48 2.80
C THR A 55 -6.25 -0.92 1.88
N ALA A 56 -5.11 -1.59 1.76
CA ALA A 56 -4.01 -1.14 0.89
C ALA A 56 -4.42 -1.14 -0.59
N VAL A 57 -5.11 -2.19 -1.07
CA VAL A 57 -5.60 -2.27 -2.46
C VAL A 57 -6.68 -1.22 -2.72
N SER A 58 -7.65 -1.06 -1.81
CA SER A 58 -8.66 -0.01 -1.92
C SER A 58 -8.02 1.37 -1.99
N TYR A 59 -7.05 1.66 -1.13
CA TYR A 59 -6.32 2.93 -1.14
C TYR A 59 -5.60 3.17 -2.47
N ALA A 60 -4.88 2.17 -2.99
CA ALA A 60 -4.16 2.28 -4.26
C ALA A 60 -5.11 2.49 -5.45
N THR A 61 -6.22 1.75 -5.51
CA THR A 61 -7.21 1.89 -6.57
C THR A 61 -7.94 3.23 -6.50
N SER A 62 -8.36 3.67 -5.31
CA SER A 62 -9.01 4.97 -5.11
C SER A 62 -8.08 6.12 -5.50
N LEU A 63 -6.82 6.10 -5.07
CA LEU A 63 -5.83 7.08 -5.50
C LEU A 63 -5.66 7.10 -7.02
N SER A 64 -5.52 5.94 -7.66
CA SER A 64 -5.41 5.87 -9.12
C SER A 64 -6.66 6.39 -9.83
N ALA A 65 -7.85 6.15 -9.27
CA ALA A 65 -9.11 6.61 -9.84
C ALA A 65 -9.28 8.14 -9.74
N ILE A 66 -8.77 8.76 -8.66
CA ILE A 66 -8.84 10.21 -8.45
C ILE A 66 -7.74 10.94 -9.23
N LEU A 67 -6.50 10.47 -9.15
CA LEU A 67 -5.35 11.17 -9.74
C LEU A 67 -5.38 11.14 -11.27
N ARG A 68 -5.89 10.06 -11.87
CA ARG A 68 -5.88 9.91 -13.33
C ARG A 68 -6.73 10.93 -14.11
N PRO A 69 -8.02 11.17 -13.79
CA PRO A 69 -8.79 12.20 -14.47
C PRO A 69 -8.15 13.59 -14.31
N LEU A 70 -7.54 13.87 -13.15
CA LEU A 70 -6.82 15.14 -12.93
C LEU A 70 -5.60 15.27 -13.84
N THR A 71 -4.86 14.19 -14.09
CA THR A 71 -3.69 14.21 -15.00
C THR A 71 -4.05 14.19 -16.50
N ALA A 72 -5.22 13.63 -16.86
CA ALA A 72 -5.66 13.54 -18.26
C ALA A 72 -6.00 14.91 -18.86
N THR A 73 -6.39 15.88 -18.02
CA THR A 73 -6.65 17.26 -18.47
C THR A 73 -5.39 18.05 -18.85
N ASN A 74 -4.20 17.58 -18.44
CA ASN A 74 -2.94 18.34 -18.56
C ASN A 74 -1.89 17.68 -19.49
N SER A 75 -2.21 16.58 -20.19
CA SER A 75 -1.21 15.83 -20.99
C SER A 75 -1.60 15.68 -22.46
N THR A 76 -0.75 16.21 -23.36
CA THR A 76 -0.82 16.09 -24.83
C THR A 76 0.01 14.92 -25.41
N LYS A 77 0.55 14.00 -24.58
CA LYS A 77 1.41 12.88 -25.04
C LYS A 77 0.65 11.55 -25.09
N PRO A 78 0.88 10.68 -26.11
CA PRO A 78 0.17 9.40 -26.23
C PRO A 78 0.47 8.48 -25.04
N GLN A 79 -0.62 7.96 -24.50
CA GLN A 79 -0.76 7.33 -23.20
C GLN A 79 -0.59 5.79 -23.29
N SER A 80 0.57 5.28 -23.73
CA SER A 80 0.76 3.83 -23.92
C SER A 80 1.02 3.05 -22.62
N ASP A 81 1.66 3.68 -21.63
CA ASP A 81 2.21 2.94 -20.47
C ASP A 81 1.31 3.02 -19.23
N ASN A 82 0.31 3.89 -19.25
CA ASN A 82 -0.57 4.16 -18.10
C ASN A 82 -1.65 3.09 -17.87
N GLU A 83 -1.84 2.11 -18.77
CA GLU A 83 -2.89 1.09 -18.60
C GLU A 83 -2.49 -0.08 -17.71
N THR A 84 -1.20 -0.31 -17.49
CA THR A 84 -0.72 -1.53 -16.81
C THR A 84 -1.06 -1.52 -15.32
N LEU A 85 -0.79 -0.42 -14.62
CA LEU A 85 -1.09 -0.27 -13.20
C LEU A 85 -2.60 -0.41 -12.86
N PRO A 86 -3.54 0.25 -13.54
CA PRO A 86 -4.97 0.08 -13.23
C PRO A 86 -5.48 -1.31 -13.59
N LYS A 87 -4.94 -1.96 -14.62
CA LYS A 87 -5.27 -3.37 -14.93
C LYS A 87 -4.83 -4.27 -13.78
N ILE A 88 -3.63 -4.08 -13.25
CA ILE A 88 -3.10 -4.81 -12.10
C ILE A 88 -3.96 -4.55 -10.86
N LEU A 89 -4.23 -3.29 -10.52
CA LEU A 89 -5.04 -2.92 -9.34
C LEU A 89 -6.46 -3.48 -9.41
N ARG A 90 -7.11 -3.42 -10.59
CA ARG A 90 -8.43 -4.04 -10.82
C ARG A 90 -8.38 -5.55 -10.67
N LYS A 91 -7.33 -6.20 -11.20
CA LYS A 91 -7.15 -7.65 -11.07
C LYS A 91 -6.99 -8.04 -9.60
N LEU A 92 -6.16 -7.33 -8.85
CA LEU A 92 -5.99 -7.55 -7.41
C LEU A 92 -7.31 -7.36 -6.66
N GLN A 93 -8.05 -6.29 -6.95
CA GLN A 93 -9.35 -6.05 -6.31
C GLN A 93 -10.36 -7.18 -6.57
N ARG A 94 -10.38 -7.74 -7.79
CA ARG A 94 -11.22 -8.92 -8.10
C ARG A 94 -10.78 -10.15 -7.32
N LEU A 95 -9.48 -10.45 -7.29
CA LEU A 95 -8.96 -11.60 -6.54
C LEU A 95 -9.24 -11.48 -5.04
N LEU A 96 -9.20 -10.27 -4.48
CA LEU A 96 -9.60 -10.01 -3.10
C LEU A 96 -11.11 -10.15 -2.85
N ALA A 97 -11.95 -9.94 -3.87
CA ALA A 97 -13.40 -10.14 -3.78
C ALA A 97 -13.81 -11.62 -3.86
N GLU A 98 -12.98 -12.46 -4.49
CA GLU A 98 -13.18 -13.91 -4.63
C GLU A 98 -12.83 -14.73 -3.37
N ILE A 99 -12.38 -14.07 -2.29
CA ILE A 99 -12.10 -14.73 -1.00
C ILE A 99 -13.28 -14.44 -0.03
N PRO A 100 -14.30 -15.33 0.04
CA PRO A 100 -15.53 -15.10 0.81
C PRO A 100 -15.35 -15.19 2.34
N GLU A 101 -14.30 -15.83 2.85
CA GLU A 101 -14.07 -16.03 4.29
C GLU A 101 -13.82 -14.75 5.10
N LEU A 102 -13.77 -13.60 4.43
CA LEU A 102 -13.29 -12.34 5.02
C LEU A 102 -14.29 -11.18 4.86
N GLN A 103 -15.53 -11.48 4.46
CA GLN A 103 -16.60 -10.48 4.38
C GLN A 103 -17.21 -10.11 5.75
N HIS A 104 -16.89 -10.84 6.82
CA HIS A 104 -17.59 -10.75 8.12
C HIS A 104 -16.73 -10.27 9.30
N ALA A 105 -15.46 -9.90 9.10
CA ALA A 105 -14.62 -9.40 10.19
C ALA A 105 -14.51 -7.86 10.11
N ALA A 106 -15.58 -7.19 10.52
CA ALA A 106 -15.62 -5.75 10.78
C ALA A 106 -15.74 -5.50 12.28
#